data_AF-A0A067WAD8-F1
#
_entry.id   AF-A0A067WAD8-F1
#
_cell.length_a   1.000
_cell.length_b   1.000
_cell.length_c   1.000
_cell.angle_alpha   90.00
_cell.angle_beta   90.00
_cell.angle_gamma   90.00
#
_symmetry.space_group_name_H-M   'P 1'
#
loop_
_entity.id
_entity.type
_entity.pdbx_description
1 polymer ?
#
loop_
_entity_poly.entity_id
_entity_poly.type
_entity_poly.pdbx_seq_one_letter_code
_entity_poly.pdbx_strand_id
1 'polypeptide(L)'
;MNDPALCDIIISLGEVTKEFPRQTDLDIIVASEIMATFCLAKNLKNLTQKLKKVIVAYRYDKMPVTDTDLNIEGAMTVLLKGAM
;
A
#
# COMPACT_ATOMS: atom_id res chain seq x y z
N MET A 1 -7.20 14.63 7.25
CA MET A 1 -8.60 14.37 7.57
C MET A 1 -8.63 13.46 8.79
N ASN A 2 -9.45 13.76 9.79
CA ASN A 2 -9.59 12.94 10.99
C ASN A 2 -10.99 12.32 10.95
N ASP A 3 -11.08 11.03 10.62
CA ASP A 3 -12.35 10.36 10.38
C ASP A 3 -12.36 8.96 11.02
N PRO A 4 -12.93 8.82 12.23
CA PRO A 4 -13.00 7.55 12.93
C PRO A 4 -14.00 6.56 12.29
N ALA A 5 -14.86 7.01 11.37
CA ALA A 5 -15.80 6.12 10.69
C ALA A 5 -15.10 5.13 9.76
N LEU A 6 -13.82 5.36 9.44
CA LEU A 6 -13.03 4.56 8.52
C LEU A 6 -12.08 3.57 9.22
N CYS A 7 -12.12 3.49 10.56
CA CYS A 7 -11.28 2.57 11.32
C CYS A 7 -11.70 1.09 11.19
N ASP A 8 -12.95 0.81 10.81
CA ASP A 8 -13.42 -0.56 10.54
C ASP A 8 -14.57 -0.53 9.54
N ILE A 9 -14.30 -0.97 8.31
CA ILE A 9 -15.26 -0.93 7.19
C ILE A 9 -15.23 -2.23 6.38
N ILE A 10 -16.35 -2.54 5.74
CA ILE A 10 -16.43 -3.58 4.71
C ILE A 10 -16.54 -2.88 3.35
N ILE A 11 -15.61 -3.19 2.46
CA ILE A 11 -15.59 -2.66 1.09
C ILE A 11 -16.02 -3.72 0.08
N SER A 12 -16.20 -3.29 -1.16
CA SER A 12 -16.54 -4.19 -2.28
C SER A 12 -17.88 -4.90 -2.11
N LEU A 13 -18.86 -4.17 -1.57
CA LEU A 13 -20.26 -4.59 -1.47
C LEU A 13 -21.00 -4.19 -2.75
N GLY A 14 -21.69 -5.13 -3.41
CA GLY A 14 -22.49 -4.82 -4.60
C GLY A 14 -22.48 -5.93 -5.65
N GLU A 15 -22.21 -5.55 -6.90
CA GLU A 15 -22.36 -6.41 -8.08
C GLU A 15 -21.40 -7.62 -8.04
N VAL A 16 -21.96 -8.82 -8.24
CA VAL A 16 -21.28 -10.12 -8.08
C VAL A 16 -20.10 -10.32 -9.04
N THR A 17 -20.01 -9.53 -10.10
CA THR A 17 -19.17 -9.82 -11.27
C THR A 17 -17.70 -9.45 -11.10
N LYS A 18 -17.29 -8.67 -10.08
CA LYS A 18 -15.91 -8.15 -10.04
C LYS A 18 -15.22 -8.07 -8.69
N GLU A 19 -15.91 -8.22 -7.56
CA GLU A 19 -15.31 -7.86 -6.28
C GLU A 19 -15.60 -8.88 -5.17
N PHE A 20 -14.60 -9.08 -4.31
CA PHE A 20 -14.72 -9.93 -3.13
C PHE A 20 -14.91 -9.03 -1.91
N PRO A 21 -16.02 -9.17 -1.15
CA PRO A 21 -16.22 -8.37 0.04
C PRO A 21 -15.12 -8.68 1.05
N ARG A 22 -14.49 -7.64 1.59
CA ARG A 22 -13.44 -7.76 2.60
C ARG A 22 -13.54 -6.66 3.64
N GLN A 23 -13.17 -7.01 4.87
CA GLN A 23 -12.99 -6.04 5.95
C GLN A 23 -11.64 -5.33 5.76
N THR A 24 -11.61 -4.03 6.04
CA THR A 24 -10.44 -3.17 5.91
C THR A 24 -10.62 -1.93 6.76
N ASP A 25 -9.56 -1.15 6.88
CA ASP A 25 -9.49 0.10 7.61
C ASP A 25 -8.69 1.16 6.84
N LEU A 26 -8.76 2.41 7.29
CA LEU A 26 -7.93 3.50 6.81
C LEU A 26 -7.17 4.16 7.96
N ASP A 27 -5.85 4.15 7.83
CA ASP A 27 -4.96 4.90 8.68
C ASP A 27 -4.79 6.35 8.21
N ILE A 28 -4.42 7.23 9.15
CA ILE A 28 -3.93 8.56 8.81
C ILE A 28 -2.65 8.44 7.96
N ILE A 29 -2.52 9.29 6.93
CA ILE A 29 -1.43 9.18 5.92
C ILE A 29 -0.03 9.10 6.55
N VAL A 30 0.20 9.81 7.65
CA VAL A 30 1.51 9.83 8.34
C VAL A 30 1.87 8.51 9.01
N ALA A 31 0.90 7.64 9.30
CA ALA A 31 1.14 6.32 9.85
C ALA A 31 1.53 5.29 8.76
N SER A 32 1.44 5.66 7.48
CA SER A 32 1.75 4.76 6.37
C SER A 32 3.22 4.31 6.36
N GLU A 33 3.44 3.02 6.09
CA GLU A 33 4.78 2.49 5.83
C GLU A 33 5.45 3.17 4.63
N ILE A 34 4.66 3.66 3.66
CA ILE A 34 5.17 4.45 2.53
C ILE A 34 5.85 5.72 3.05
N MET A 35 5.26 6.39 4.06
CA MET A 35 5.84 7.58 4.68
C MET A 35 7.14 7.25 5.41
N ALA A 36 7.17 6.16 6.18
CA ALA A 36 8.40 5.71 6.85
C ALA A 36 9.51 5.38 5.84
N THR A 37 9.16 4.68 4.76
CA THR A 37 10.07 4.33 3.66
C THR A 37 10.59 5.57 2.96
N PHE A 38 9.73 6.55 2.73
CA PHE A 38 10.06 7.85 2.14
C PHE A 38 11.05 8.63 3.03
N CYS A 39 10.77 8.77 4.33
CA CYS A 39 11.65 9.46 5.27
C CYS A 39 13.02 8.78 5.46
N LEU A 40 13.09 7.46 5.27
CA LEU A 40 14.33 6.68 5.39
C LEU A 40 15.08 6.49 4.06
N ALA A 41 14.54 6.96 2.94
CA ALA A 41 15.15 6.83 1.64
C ALA A 41 16.23 7.90 1.42
N LYS A 42 17.40 7.49 0.93
CA LYS A 42 18.52 8.43 0.65
C LYS A 42 18.50 9.03 -0.75
N ASN A 43 17.78 8.40 -1.68
CA ASN A 43 17.65 8.80 -3.07
C ASN A 43 16.54 7.96 -3.74
N LEU A 44 16.11 8.34 -4.94
CA LEU A 44 15.05 7.64 -5.68
C LEU A 44 15.35 6.16 -5.90
N LYS A 45 16.60 5.79 -6.21
CA LYS A 45 16.97 4.38 -6.39
C LYS A 45 16.80 3.59 -5.10
N ASN A 46 17.18 4.17 -3.96
CA ASN A 46 17.02 3.57 -2.65
C ASN A 46 15.54 3.49 -2.23
N LEU A 47 14.75 4.51 -2.56
CA LEU A 47 13.29 4.52 -2.35
C LEU A 47 12.64 3.35 -3.10
N THR A 48 12.87 3.21 -4.40
CA THR A 48 12.29 2.13 -5.21
C THR A 48 12.69 0.75 -4.68
N GLN A 49 13.93 0.58 -4.23
CA GLN A 49 14.40 -0.69 -3.66
C GLN A 49 13.75 -1.03 -2.32
N LYS A 50 13.36 -0.04 -1.53
CA LYS A 50 12.62 -0.24 -0.28
C LYS A 50 11.16 -0.56 -0.56
N LEU A 51 10.52 0.19 -1.48
CA LEU A 51 9.13 -0.06 -1.90
C LEU A 51 8.96 -1.49 -2.42
N LYS A 52 9.88 -1.98 -3.26
CA LYS A 52 9.87 -3.39 -3.75
C LYS A 52 9.72 -4.47 -2.67
N LYS A 53 10.11 -4.18 -1.43
CA LYS A 53 10.11 -5.14 -0.31
C LYS A 53 8.89 -5.01 0.60
N VAL A 54 8.02 -4.03 0.37
CA VAL A 54 6.80 -3.85 1.14
C VAL A 54 5.90 -5.07 0.90
N ILE A 55 5.38 -5.65 1.98
CA ILE A 55 4.48 -6.79 1.95
C ILE A 55 3.05 -6.24 2.00
N VAL A 56 2.26 -6.55 0.98
CA VAL A 56 0.91 -5.99 0.80
C VAL A 56 -0.17 -6.97 1.27
N ALA A 57 0.10 -8.26 1.14
CA ALA A 57 -0.84 -9.31 1.49
C ALA A 57 -0.13 -10.65 1.73
N TYR A 58 -0.89 -11.63 2.18
CA TYR A 58 -0.49 -13.04 2.20
C TYR A 58 -1.44 -13.85 1.33
N ARG A 59 -0.88 -14.77 0.55
CA ARG A 59 -1.65 -15.77 -0.20
C ARG A 59 -2.29 -16.80 0.73
N TYR A 60 -3.21 -17.61 0.20
CA TYR A 60 -3.83 -18.72 0.93
C TYR A 60 -2.80 -19.77 1.41
N ASP A 61 -1.68 -19.91 0.71
CA ASP A 61 -0.54 -20.76 1.10
C ASP A 61 0.40 -20.09 2.13
N LYS A 62 0.03 -18.91 2.64
CA LYS A 62 0.80 -18.06 3.57
C LYS A 62 2.09 -17.49 2.99
N MET A 63 2.31 -17.57 1.68
CA MET A 63 3.43 -16.87 1.05
C MET A 63 3.14 -15.36 1.02
N PRO A 64 4.13 -14.51 1.34
CA PRO A 64 3.97 -13.06 1.28
C PRO A 64 3.83 -12.61 -0.19
N VAL A 65 3.01 -11.59 -0.41
CA VAL A 65 2.88 -10.88 -1.68
C VAL A 65 3.50 -9.50 -1.49
N THR A 66 4.48 -9.18 -2.32
CA THR A 66 5.22 -7.91 -2.27
C THR A 66 4.80 -6.96 -3.38
N ASP A 67 5.17 -5.68 -3.26
CA ASP A 67 4.97 -4.69 -4.34
C ASP A 67 5.54 -5.14 -5.68
N THR A 68 6.66 -5.88 -5.66
CA THR A 68 7.30 -6.40 -6.88
C THR A 68 6.42 -7.43 -7.57
N ASP A 69 5.68 -8.24 -6.82
CA ASP A 69 4.76 -9.25 -7.39
C ASP A 69 3.58 -8.60 -8.13
N LEU A 70 3.27 -7.33 -7.79
CA LEU A 70 2.22 -6.52 -8.40
C LEU A 70 2.76 -5.57 -9.49
N ASN A 71 4.07 -5.46 -9.67
CA ASN A 71 4.75 -4.54 -10.61
C ASN A 71 4.36 -3.05 -10.43
N ILE A 72 4.14 -2.61 -9.18
CA ILE A 72 3.66 -1.24 -8.88
C ILE A 72 4.77 -0.28 -8.41
N GLU A 73 5.98 -0.76 -8.13
CA GLU A 73 7.05 0.03 -7.52
C GLU A 73 7.49 1.24 -8.37
N GLY A 74 7.42 1.10 -9.69
CA GLY A 74 7.79 2.17 -10.62
C GLY A 74 6.79 3.31 -10.60
N ALA A 75 5.49 2.98 -10.62
CA ALA A 75 4.41 3.96 -10.53
C ALA A 75 4.45 4.73 -9.21
N MET A 76 4.64 4.04 -8.08
CA MET A 76 4.79 4.68 -6.77
C MET A 76 6.02 5.59 -6.70
N THR A 77 7.15 5.16 -7.25
CA THR A 77 8.35 6.00 -7.30
C THR A 77 8.12 7.27 -8.10
N VAL A 78 7.40 7.20 -9.24
CA VAL A 78 7.08 8.38 -10.07
C VAL A 78 6.19 9.37 -9.31
N LEU A 79 5.17 8.88 -8.59
CA LEU A 79 4.30 9.74 -7.77
C LEU A 79 5.08 10.44 -6.65
N LEU A 80 6.03 9.75 -6.03
CA LEU A 80 6.85 10.29 -4.94
C LEU A 80 8.04 11.14 -5.43
N LYS A 81 8.37 11.09 -6.73
CA LYS A 81 9.52 11.81 -7.30
C LYS A 81 9.40 13.32 -7.14
N GLY A 82 8.19 13.87 -7.27
CA GLY A 82 7.97 15.32 -7.10
C GLY A 82 7.98 15.78 -5.64
N ALA A 83 7.91 14.83 -4.69
CA ALA A 83 7.89 15.11 -3.26
C ALA A 83 9.27 14.99 -2.58
N MET A 84 10.21 14.25 -3.17
CA MET A 84 11.62 14.16 -2.72
C MET A 84 12.47 15.34 -3.20
#